data_AF-A0A8S3H286-F1
#
_entry.id   AF-A0A8S3H286-F1
#
_cell.length_a   1.000
_cell.length_b   1.000
_cell.length_c   1.000
_cell.angle_alpha   90.00
_cell.angle_beta   90.00
_cell.angle_gamma   90.00
#
_symmetry.space_group_name_H-M   'P 1'
#
loop_
_entity.id
_entity.type
_entity.pdbx_description
1 polymer ?
#
loop_
_entity_poly.entity_id
_entity_poly.type
_entity_poly.pdbx_seq_one_letter_code
_entity_poly.pdbx_strand_id
1 'polypeptide(L)'
;MDKKLFEVNLTRGLTYRHGSAWQANNERYIETLLKDFKTRDVRIIIANFNQTVATHMFCQAAREQVYGSRYQWIILGYPSSSLWWNEPTHCSKQEIVRAMNGTLQTRVPQFSMDENANRSEFVSEYIKSFSKFENDYFDAYAYDTIWSLAYFYRLKLTSNQSNTEVFKNIIDNIDFIGATGRVRYLDGGRIGEVLVEQFVACRMMNNETCTIPCYEEEEDCHLTVVKIFRAKYSESKDDPPILYTLSPIMWHEFKKSRQPTYELCP
;
A
#
# COMPACT_ATOMS: atom_id res chain seq x y z
N MET A 1 27.87 6.08 4.22
CA MET A 1 27.33 5.90 2.85
C MET A 1 26.09 6.75 2.75
N ASP A 2 26.18 7.86 2.02
CA ASP A 2 25.06 8.79 1.80
C ASP A 2 24.02 8.14 0.89
N LYS A 3 22.94 7.63 1.48
CA LYS A 3 21.84 7.05 0.69
C LYS A 3 20.97 8.18 0.17
N LYS A 4 20.84 8.28 -1.16
CA LYS A 4 19.93 9.25 -1.78
C LYS A 4 18.54 8.65 -1.96
N LEU A 5 17.54 9.45 -1.57
CA LEU A 5 16.13 9.19 -1.73
C LEU A 5 15.62 9.87 -3.00
N PHE A 6 14.73 9.20 -3.72
CA PHE A 6 14.06 9.75 -4.89
C PHE A 6 12.57 9.46 -4.83
N GLU A 7 11.75 10.48 -5.08
CA GLU A 7 10.29 10.36 -5.16
C GLU A 7 9.84 10.36 -6.63
N VAL A 8 8.98 9.42 -6.98
CA VAL A 8 8.46 9.22 -8.33
C VAL A 8 6.94 9.26 -8.27
N ASN A 9 6.33 10.19 -9.00
CA ASN A 9 4.89 10.22 -9.16
C ASN A 9 4.52 10.27 -10.64
N LEU A 10 3.98 9.17 -11.16
CA LEU A 10 3.57 9.04 -12.56
C LEU A 10 2.06 8.84 -12.74
N THR A 11 1.27 9.20 -11.73
CA THR A 11 -0.20 9.07 -11.76
C THR A 11 -0.88 10.08 -12.69
N ARG A 12 -0.30 11.27 -12.89
CA ARG A 12 -0.94 12.39 -13.64
C ARG A 12 -0.35 12.68 -15.02
N GLY A 13 0.74 12.02 -15.41
CA GLY A 13 1.44 12.30 -16.67
C GLY A 13 1.20 11.31 -17.81
N LEU A 14 0.64 10.13 -17.50
CA LEU A 14 0.49 9.03 -18.44
C LEU A 14 -0.99 8.64 -18.49
N THR A 15 -1.75 9.24 -19.42
CA THR A 15 -3.16 8.87 -19.62
C THR A 15 -3.22 7.46 -20.20
N TYR A 16 -3.37 6.45 -19.34
CA TYR A 16 -3.83 5.13 -19.74
C TYR A 16 -5.35 5.22 -19.91
N ARG A 17 -5.83 5.34 -21.17
CA ARG A 17 -7.23 5.02 -21.45
C ARG A 17 -7.33 3.52 -21.60
N HIS A 18 -8.25 2.90 -20.87
CA HIS A 18 -8.62 1.50 -21.05
C HIS A 18 -8.90 1.27 -22.56
N GLY A 19 -8.05 0.49 -23.24
CA GLY A 19 -8.14 0.23 -24.68
C GLY A 19 -7.18 1.01 -25.60
N SER A 20 -6.35 1.93 -25.10
CA SER A 20 -5.23 2.51 -25.87
C SER A 20 -3.91 1.84 -25.50
N ALA A 21 -3.13 1.41 -26.49
CA ALA A 21 -1.84 0.76 -26.31
C ALA A 21 -0.88 1.60 -25.44
N TRP A 22 -0.07 0.94 -24.62
CA TRP A 22 1.04 1.57 -23.92
C TRP A 22 1.97 2.24 -24.94
N GLN A 23 2.26 3.53 -24.75
CA GLN A 23 2.98 4.31 -25.75
C GLN A 23 4.49 4.16 -25.59
N ALA A 24 5.22 4.02 -26.70
CA ALA A 24 6.70 3.91 -26.72
C ALA A 24 7.40 5.09 -26.00
N ASN A 25 6.81 6.28 -26.03
CA ASN A 25 7.33 7.44 -25.29
C ASN A 25 7.37 7.21 -23.77
N ASN A 26 6.43 6.44 -23.23
CA ASN A 26 6.37 6.11 -21.81
C ASN A 26 7.50 5.17 -21.41
N GLU A 27 7.81 4.17 -22.26
CA GLU A 27 8.91 3.24 -22.03
C GLU A 27 10.26 3.96 -22.01
N ARG A 28 10.49 4.82 -23.00
CA ARG A 28 11.72 5.63 -23.08
C ARG A 28 11.88 6.57 -21.88
N TYR A 29 10.77 7.12 -21.39
CA TYR A 29 10.79 7.95 -20.18
C TYR A 29 11.18 7.12 -18.94
N ILE A 30 10.57 5.95 -18.75
CA ILE A 30 10.90 5.04 -17.64
C ILE A 30 12.37 4.60 -17.70
N GLU A 31 12.86 4.24 -18.89
CA GLU A 31 14.27 3.88 -19.10
C GLU A 31 15.22 5.02 -18.70
N THR A 32 14.95 6.24 -19.18
CA THR A 32 15.77 7.41 -18.87
C THR A 32 15.78 7.70 -17.36
N LEU A 33 14.63 7.60 -16.71
CA LEU A 33 14.47 7.78 -15.27
C LEU A 33 15.30 6.77 -14.47
N LEU A 34 15.22 5.48 -14.80
CA LEU A 34 15.96 4.43 -14.09
C LEU A 34 17.47 4.52 -14.33
N LYS A 35 17.92 4.99 -15.49
CA LYS A 35 19.34 5.31 -15.74
C LYS A 35 19.83 6.50 -14.90
N ASP A 36 18.98 7.51 -14.71
CA ASP A 36 19.29 8.64 -13.81
C ASP A 36 19.43 8.18 -12.35
N PHE A 37 18.62 7.22 -11.89
CA PHE A 37 18.75 6.64 -10.54
C PHE A 37 20.12 6.02 -10.32
N LYS A 38 20.61 5.25 -11.29
CA LYS A 38 21.96 4.66 -11.24
C LYS A 38 23.03 5.74 -11.21
N THR A 39 22.91 6.73 -12.09
CA THR A 39 23.89 7.82 -12.23
C THR A 39 23.99 8.66 -10.95
N ARG A 40 22.86 8.86 -10.26
CA ARG A 40 22.80 9.64 -9.03
C ARG A 40 23.08 8.83 -7.77
N ASP A 41 23.24 7.51 -7.86
CA ASP A 41 23.34 6.61 -6.72
C ASP A 41 22.09 6.62 -5.81
N VAL A 42 20.90 6.61 -6.42
CA VAL A 42 19.63 6.48 -5.71
C VAL A 42 19.51 5.07 -5.15
N ARG A 43 19.15 4.95 -3.87
CA ARG A 43 19.05 3.66 -3.17
C ARG A 43 17.67 3.42 -2.54
N ILE A 44 16.89 4.47 -2.34
CA ILE A 44 15.52 4.40 -1.81
C ILE A 44 14.61 5.12 -2.79
N ILE A 45 13.61 4.41 -3.29
CA ILE A 45 12.69 4.88 -4.33
C ILE A 45 11.27 4.82 -3.76
N ILE A 46 10.65 5.99 -3.62
CA ILE A 46 9.25 6.11 -3.21
C ILE A 46 8.43 6.38 -4.47
N ALA A 47 7.46 5.52 -4.71
CA ALA A 47 6.78 5.44 -5.99
C ALA A 47 5.25 5.49 -5.83
N ASN A 48 4.62 6.38 -6.58
CA ASN A 48 3.18 6.45 -6.73
C ASN A 48 2.83 6.39 -8.23
N PHE A 49 2.27 5.28 -8.66
CA PHE A 49 1.83 5.05 -10.03
C PHE A 49 0.61 4.13 -10.03
N ASN A 50 -0.06 3.97 -11.18
CA ASN A 50 -1.17 3.02 -11.32
C ASN A 50 -0.65 1.61 -11.64
N GLN A 51 -1.53 0.60 -11.63
CA GLN A 51 -1.16 -0.80 -11.85
C GLN A 51 -0.42 -1.04 -13.18
N THR A 52 -0.91 -0.48 -14.28
CA THR A 52 -0.27 -0.63 -15.59
C THR A 52 1.15 -0.05 -15.59
N VAL A 53 1.30 1.19 -15.14
CA VAL A 53 2.61 1.87 -15.07
C VAL A 53 3.58 1.10 -14.17
N ALA A 54 3.09 0.52 -13.06
CA ALA A 54 3.89 -0.31 -12.17
C ALA A 54 4.55 -1.48 -12.89
N THR A 55 3.76 -2.22 -13.65
CA THR A 55 4.24 -3.43 -14.33
C THR A 55 5.30 -3.08 -15.37
N HIS A 56 5.12 -1.98 -16.11
CA HIS A 56 6.15 -1.47 -17.02
C HIS A 56 7.39 -0.93 -16.29
N MET A 57 7.21 -0.25 -15.14
CA MET A 57 8.31 0.24 -14.31
C MET A 57 9.18 -0.91 -13.80
N PHE A 58 8.57 -1.95 -13.23
CA PHE A 58 9.30 -3.11 -12.74
C PHE A 58 9.90 -3.97 -13.86
N CYS A 59 9.23 -4.04 -15.02
CA CYS A 59 9.83 -4.63 -16.23
C CYS A 59 11.13 -3.90 -16.63
N GLN A 60 11.11 -2.56 -16.69
CA GLN A 60 12.32 -1.82 -17.02
C GLN A 60 13.35 -1.86 -15.88
N ALA A 61 12.92 -1.89 -14.62
CA ALA A 61 13.81 -2.05 -13.47
C ALA A 61 14.57 -3.38 -13.51
N ALA A 62 13.91 -4.46 -13.96
CA ALA A 62 14.56 -5.75 -14.20
C ALA A 62 15.70 -5.62 -15.22
N ARG A 63 15.42 -4.97 -16.36
CA ARG A 63 16.40 -4.75 -17.44
C ARG A 63 17.56 -3.85 -17.03
N GLU A 64 17.28 -2.78 -16.31
CA GLU A 64 18.28 -1.81 -15.86
C GLU A 64 19.00 -2.21 -14.57
N GLN A 65 18.64 -3.36 -13.97
CA GLN A 65 19.15 -3.87 -12.68
C GLN A 65 18.97 -2.88 -11.53
N VAL A 66 17.80 -2.24 -11.47
CA VAL A 66 17.38 -1.31 -10.41
C VAL A 66 16.45 -2.05 -9.42
N TYR A 67 16.94 -3.13 -8.85
CA TYR A 67 16.24 -3.97 -7.86
C TYR A 67 17.25 -4.73 -7.00
N GLY A 68 16.76 -5.51 -6.04
CA GLY A 68 17.61 -6.36 -5.21
C GLY A 68 18.22 -5.63 -4.02
N SER A 69 19.22 -6.25 -3.37
CA SER A 69 19.77 -5.77 -2.08
C SER A 69 20.29 -4.31 -2.07
N ARG A 70 20.59 -3.79 -3.26
CA ARG A 70 21.09 -2.42 -3.49
C ARG A 70 20.00 -1.35 -3.52
N TYR A 71 18.73 -1.71 -3.71
CA TYR A 71 17.62 -0.76 -3.87
C TYR A 71 16.46 -1.15 -2.96
N GLN A 72 15.80 -0.16 -2.35
CA GLN A 72 14.51 -0.36 -1.69
C GLN A 72 13.43 0.41 -2.44
N TRP A 73 12.46 -0.34 -2.95
CA TRP A 73 11.24 0.20 -3.50
C TRP A 73 10.17 0.30 -2.41
N ILE A 74 9.49 1.45 -2.37
CA ILE A 74 8.30 1.71 -1.56
C ILE A 74 7.21 2.19 -2.51
N ILE A 75 6.19 1.37 -2.76
CA ILE A 75 5.06 1.72 -3.63
C ILE A 75 3.82 2.06 -2.81
N LEU A 76 3.05 3.06 -3.26
CA LEU A 76 1.92 3.60 -2.50
C LEU A 76 0.57 3.19 -3.12
N GLY A 77 -0.38 2.79 -2.27
CA GLY A 77 -1.81 2.71 -2.62
C GLY A 77 -2.26 1.46 -3.38
N TYR A 78 -1.56 0.33 -3.25
CA TYR A 78 -1.88 -0.88 -4.00
C TYR A 78 -2.85 -1.82 -3.26
N PRO A 79 -3.96 -2.24 -3.88
CA PRO A 79 -4.84 -3.24 -3.28
C PRO A 79 -4.20 -4.64 -3.34
N SER A 80 -4.12 -5.30 -2.18
CA SER A 80 -3.48 -6.62 -2.01
C SER A 80 -4.13 -7.75 -2.80
N SER A 81 -5.40 -7.61 -3.23
CA SER A 81 -6.13 -8.64 -3.98
C SER A 81 -5.82 -8.66 -5.47
N SER A 82 -5.15 -7.62 -5.99
CA SER A 82 -4.81 -7.54 -7.41
C SER A 82 -3.45 -8.19 -7.67
N LEU A 83 -3.41 -9.22 -8.53
CA LEU A 83 -2.16 -9.69 -9.14
C LEU A 83 -1.71 -8.69 -10.22
N TRP A 84 -1.59 -7.40 -9.86
CA TRP A 84 -1.37 -6.30 -10.81
C TRP A 84 -0.09 -6.47 -11.63
N TRP A 85 0.88 -7.23 -11.12
CA TRP A 85 2.10 -7.61 -11.83
C TRP A 85 1.88 -8.62 -12.97
N ASN A 86 0.65 -9.11 -13.19
CA ASN A 86 0.28 -9.95 -14.34
C ASN A 86 -0.17 -9.15 -15.57
N GLU A 87 -0.20 -7.82 -15.50
CA GLU A 87 -0.52 -6.98 -16.66
C GLU A 87 0.42 -7.29 -17.86
N PRO A 88 -0.07 -7.30 -19.10
CA PRO A 88 0.75 -7.61 -20.27
C PRO A 88 1.89 -6.61 -20.47
N THR A 89 3.13 -7.10 -20.61
CA THR A 89 4.32 -6.29 -20.94
C THR A 89 5.32 -7.08 -21.78
N HIS A 90 6.42 -6.43 -22.18
CA HIS A 90 7.55 -7.07 -22.87
C HIS A 90 8.49 -7.87 -21.95
N CYS A 91 8.19 -7.98 -20.65
CA CYS A 91 8.94 -8.82 -19.73
C CYS A 91 8.16 -10.08 -19.38
N SER A 92 8.88 -11.17 -19.12
CA SER A 92 8.33 -12.34 -18.48
C SER A 92 7.85 -12.02 -17.06
N LYS A 93 6.88 -12.79 -16.56
CA LYS A 93 6.41 -12.66 -15.17
C LYS A 93 7.55 -12.86 -14.16
N GLN A 94 8.49 -13.75 -14.47
CA GLN A 94 9.65 -14.02 -13.63
C GLN A 94 10.55 -12.79 -13.49
N GLU A 95 10.80 -12.05 -14.57
CA GLU A 95 11.59 -10.81 -14.53
C GLU A 95 10.92 -9.74 -13.65
N ILE A 96 9.62 -9.54 -13.83
CA ILE A 96 8.86 -8.54 -13.04
C ILE A 96 8.87 -8.91 -11.56
N VAL A 97 8.55 -10.17 -11.23
CA VAL A 97 8.51 -10.64 -9.84
C VAL A 97 9.90 -10.58 -9.19
N ARG A 98 10.96 -10.95 -9.92
CA ARG A 98 12.35 -10.81 -9.43
C ARG A 98 12.68 -9.36 -9.10
N ALA A 99 12.29 -8.41 -9.96
CA ALA A 99 12.51 -6.99 -9.71
C ALA A 99 11.65 -6.42 -8.58
N MET A 100 10.47 -6.99 -8.34
CA MET A 100 9.59 -6.60 -7.24
C MET A 100 9.99 -7.19 -5.89
N ASN A 101 10.80 -8.25 -5.87
CA ASN A 101 11.16 -8.93 -4.62
C ASN A 101 11.76 -7.95 -3.59
N GLY A 102 11.22 -7.97 -2.38
CA GLY A 102 11.60 -7.07 -1.29
C GLY A 102 10.95 -5.69 -1.31
N THR A 103 10.09 -5.37 -2.29
CA THR A 103 9.35 -4.10 -2.35
C THR A 103 8.41 -3.96 -1.15
N LEU A 104 8.42 -2.79 -0.53
CA LEU A 104 7.40 -2.42 0.46
C LEU A 104 6.22 -1.78 -0.29
N GLN A 105 5.00 -2.20 0.00
CA GLN A 105 3.79 -1.54 -0.47
C GLN A 105 3.00 -0.99 0.70
N THR A 106 2.39 0.18 0.51
CA THR A 106 1.43 0.72 1.47
C THR A 106 0.01 0.56 0.96
N ARG A 107 -0.91 0.26 1.86
CA ARG A 107 -2.35 0.25 1.57
C ARG A 107 -3.17 0.58 2.80
N VAL A 108 -4.41 0.95 2.57
CA VAL A 108 -5.38 1.27 3.62
C VAL A 108 -6.28 0.05 3.83
N PRO A 109 -6.34 -0.59 5.01
CA PRO A 109 -7.06 -1.85 5.15
C PRO A 109 -8.56 -1.68 4.89
N GLN A 110 -9.19 -2.67 4.23
CA GLN A 110 -10.64 -2.65 3.98
C GLN A 110 -11.43 -2.69 5.30
N PHE A 111 -11.02 -3.49 6.28
CA PHE A 111 -11.63 -3.56 7.60
C PHE A 111 -10.58 -3.26 8.68
N SER A 112 -11.02 -2.88 9.87
CA SER A 112 -10.06 -2.61 10.95
C SER A 112 -9.28 -3.85 11.35
N MET A 113 -7.97 -3.64 11.53
CA MET A 113 -7.02 -4.66 11.96
C MET A 113 -7.10 -4.96 13.46
N ASP A 114 -7.88 -4.18 14.21
CA ASP A 114 -8.03 -4.33 15.66
C ASP A 114 -9.16 -5.30 15.98
N GLU A 115 -8.84 -6.59 16.09
CA GLU A 115 -9.79 -7.64 16.47
C GLU A 115 -10.36 -7.45 17.88
N ASN A 116 -9.67 -6.68 18.74
CA ASN A 116 -10.08 -6.39 20.11
C ASN A 116 -10.84 -5.06 20.23
N ALA A 117 -11.07 -4.36 19.12
CA ALA A 117 -11.89 -3.16 19.14
C ALA A 117 -13.28 -3.52 19.67
N ASN A 118 -13.77 -2.74 20.63
CA ASN A 118 -15.11 -2.87 21.20
C ASN A 118 -16.18 -2.44 20.16
N ARG A 119 -16.35 -3.27 19.12
CA ARG A 119 -17.30 -3.09 18.03
C ARG A 119 -18.68 -3.48 18.50
N SER A 120 -19.71 -2.82 17.99
CA SER A 120 -21.06 -3.31 18.18
C SER A 120 -21.24 -4.68 17.52
N GLU A 121 -22.16 -5.47 18.06
CA GLU A 121 -22.55 -6.75 17.46
C GLU A 121 -22.97 -6.57 16.00
N PHE A 122 -23.69 -5.50 15.70
CA PHE A 122 -24.09 -5.13 14.33
C PHE A 122 -22.90 -4.94 13.39
N VAL A 123 -21.85 -4.22 13.81
CA VAL A 123 -20.63 -4.04 12.99
C VAL A 123 -19.94 -5.39 12.77
N SER A 124 -19.89 -6.23 13.81
CA SER A 124 -19.29 -7.57 13.69
C SER A 124 -20.07 -8.47 12.73
N GLU A 125 -21.41 -8.46 12.78
CA GLU A 125 -22.27 -9.19 11.86
C GLU A 125 -22.18 -8.64 10.44
N TYR A 126 -22.14 -7.32 10.27
CA TYR A 126 -21.92 -6.67 8.98
C TYR A 126 -20.64 -7.20 8.33
N ILE A 127 -19.49 -7.12 9.01
CA ILE A 127 -18.20 -7.61 8.51
C ILE A 127 -18.28 -9.10 8.13
N LYS A 128 -18.89 -9.94 8.97
CA LYS A 128 -19.06 -11.38 8.71
C LYS A 128 -19.98 -11.68 7.52
N SER A 129 -21.03 -10.89 7.33
CA SER A 129 -21.96 -11.06 6.21
C SER A 129 -21.36 -10.59 4.88
N PHE A 130 -20.43 -9.63 4.95
CA PHE A 130 -19.82 -8.99 3.79
C PHE A 130 -18.81 -9.88 3.07
N SER A 131 -18.21 -10.86 3.75
CA SER A 131 -17.27 -11.81 3.15
C SER A 131 -17.89 -12.73 2.07
N LYS A 132 -19.19 -12.58 1.78
CA LYS A 132 -19.97 -13.40 0.83
C LYS A 132 -20.22 -12.74 -0.53
N PHE A 133 -19.88 -11.47 -0.71
CA PHE A 133 -20.08 -10.74 -1.97
C PHE A 133 -18.75 -10.51 -2.70
N GLU A 134 -18.78 -10.44 -4.03
CA GLU A 134 -17.63 -9.97 -4.83
C GLU A 134 -17.33 -8.51 -4.41
N ASN A 135 -16.24 -8.33 -3.66
CA ASN A 135 -15.96 -7.15 -2.86
C ASN A 135 -15.49 -5.94 -3.68
N ASP A 136 -16.09 -4.76 -3.44
CA ASP A 136 -15.38 -3.50 -3.61
C ASP A 136 -14.56 -3.21 -2.33
N TYR A 137 -13.30 -2.81 -2.53
CA TYR A 137 -12.37 -2.50 -1.45
C TYR A 137 -12.86 -1.37 -0.54
N PHE A 138 -13.77 -0.52 -1.03
CA PHE A 138 -14.21 0.69 -0.35
C PHE A 138 -15.59 0.59 0.32
N ASP A 139 -16.25 -0.56 0.28
CA ASP A 139 -17.61 -0.71 0.82
C ASP A 139 -17.69 -0.41 2.33
N ALA A 140 -16.73 -0.89 3.11
CA ALA A 140 -16.67 -0.62 4.54
C ALA A 140 -16.41 0.87 4.83
N TYR A 141 -15.70 1.57 3.94
CA TYR A 141 -15.51 3.02 4.01
C TYR A 141 -16.82 3.76 3.70
N ALA A 142 -17.60 3.28 2.72
CA ALA A 142 -18.91 3.83 2.43
C ALA A 142 -19.87 3.64 3.62
N TYR A 143 -19.87 2.45 4.23
CA TYR A 143 -20.62 2.17 5.46
C TYR A 143 -20.28 3.17 6.57
N ASP A 144 -18.99 3.36 6.88
CA ASP A 144 -18.55 4.30 7.93
C ASP A 144 -18.86 5.76 7.56
N THR A 145 -18.92 6.10 6.27
CA THR A 145 -19.30 7.44 5.79
C THR A 145 -20.76 7.74 6.09
N ILE A 146 -21.67 6.78 5.87
CA ILE A 146 -23.10 6.94 6.22
C ILE A 146 -23.28 7.11 7.73
N TRP A 147 -22.56 6.33 8.54
CA TRP A 147 -22.59 6.49 9.99
C TRP A 147 -22.00 7.83 10.46
N SER A 148 -20.95 8.30 9.81
CA SER A 148 -20.38 9.64 10.10
C SER A 148 -21.38 10.75 9.81
N LEU A 149 -22.16 10.63 8.72
CA LEU A 149 -23.23 11.57 8.41
C LEU A 149 -24.35 11.53 9.45
N ALA A 150 -24.76 10.34 9.89
CA ALA A 150 -25.75 10.20 10.96
C ALA A 150 -25.26 10.81 12.29
N TYR A 151 -23.98 10.60 12.63
CA TYR A 151 -23.35 11.18 13.81
C TYR A 151 -23.27 12.71 13.71
N PHE A 152 -22.90 13.22 12.54
CA PHE A 152 -22.90 14.64 12.23
C PHE A 152 -24.28 15.26 12.48
N TYR A 153 -25.35 14.68 11.93
CA TYR A 153 -26.71 15.19 12.14
C TYR A 153 -27.13 15.14 13.61
N ARG A 154 -26.81 14.07 14.32
CA ARG A 154 -27.09 13.95 15.76
C ARG A 154 -26.43 15.08 16.56
N LEU A 155 -25.14 15.34 16.33
CA LEU A 155 -24.40 16.43 16.96
C LEU A 155 -24.95 17.80 16.55
N LYS A 156 -25.35 17.96 15.27
CA LYS A 156 -25.93 19.20 14.76
C LYS A 156 -27.23 19.55 15.46
N LEU A 157 -28.12 18.58 15.69
CA LEU A 157 -29.39 18.77 16.40
C LEU A 157 -29.19 19.26 17.84
N THR A 158 -28.08 18.87 18.48
CA THR A 158 -27.73 19.34 19.83
C THR A 158 -27.02 20.69 19.83
N SER A 159 -26.67 21.25 18.67
CA SER A 159 -25.98 22.54 18.56
C SER A 159 -26.98 23.67 18.29
N ASN A 160 -26.97 24.72 19.13
CA ASN A 160 -27.84 25.91 18.98
C ASN A 160 -27.30 26.96 17.98
N GLN A 161 -26.32 26.63 17.14
CA GLN A 161 -25.62 27.59 16.28
C GLN A 161 -25.68 27.19 14.80
N SER A 162 -25.85 28.17 13.91
CA SER A 162 -26.05 27.95 12.46
C SER A 162 -24.85 28.27 11.56
N ASN A 163 -23.68 28.61 12.12
CA ASN A 163 -22.52 29.07 11.33
C ASN A 163 -21.65 27.91 10.78
N THR A 164 -20.84 28.20 9.77
CA THR A 164 -19.88 27.26 9.15
C THR A 164 -18.78 26.79 10.10
N GLU A 165 -18.42 27.58 11.11
CA GLU A 165 -17.49 27.18 12.17
C GLU A 165 -18.04 26.01 13.01
N VAL A 166 -19.37 25.92 13.13
CA VAL A 166 -20.06 24.80 13.78
C VAL A 166 -19.86 23.51 12.98
N PHE A 167 -19.79 23.59 11.65
CA PHE A 167 -19.60 22.42 10.79
C PHE A 167 -18.25 21.74 11.03
N LYS A 168 -17.16 22.52 11.03
CA LYS A 168 -15.82 22.01 11.33
C LYS A 168 -15.76 21.41 12.73
N ASN A 169 -16.26 22.15 13.73
CA ASN A 169 -16.30 21.69 15.10
C ASN A 169 -17.09 20.38 15.26
N ILE A 170 -18.23 20.22 14.57
CA ILE A 170 -18.99 18.97 14.61
C ILE A 170 -18.19 17.82 14.02
N ILE A 171 -17.56 18.02 12.84
CA ILE A 171 -16.73 16.99 12.19
C ILE A 171 -15.55 16.58 13.08
N ASP A 172 -14.88 17.54 13.71
CA ASP A 172 -13.74 17.29 14.59
C ASP A 172 -14.11 16.49 15.86
N ASN A 173 -15.41 16.49 16.21
CA ASN A 173 -16.00 15.76 17.34
C ASN A 173 -16.67 14.44 16.93
N ILE A 174 -16.62 14.04 15.67
CA ILE A 174 -17.05 12.68 15.27
C ILE A 174 -16.00 11.69 15.79
N ASP A 175 -16.45 10.79 16.65
CA ASP A 175 -15.63 9.73 17.23
C ASP A 175 -16.50 8.50 17.56
N PHE A 176 -16.32 7.43 16.78
CA PHE A 176 -16.99 6.14 17.00
C PHE A 176 -16.17 4.98 16.44
N ILE A 177 -16.52 3.75 16.81
CA ILE A 177 -15.92 2.53 16.25
C ILE A 177 -16.80 2.01 15.11
N GLY A 178 -16.30 2.10 13.87
CA GLY A 178 -16.93 1.61 12.65
C GLY A 178 -16.34 0.30 12.13
N ALA A 179 -16.72 -0.09 10.91
CA ALA A 179 -16.24 -1.31 10.25
C ALA A 179 -14.74 -1.26 9.92
N THR A 180 -14.25 -0.07 9.60
CA THR A 180 -12.84 0.18 9.28
C THR A 180 -12.05 0.73 10.47
N GLY A 181 -12.61 0.67 11.68
CA GLY A 181 -11.94 1.00 12.95
C GLY A 181 -12.48 2.28 13.56
N ARG A 182 -11.66 2.93 14.41
CA ARG A 182 -12.06 4.20 15.02
C ARG A 182 -12.13 5.29 13.94
N VAL A 183 -13.31 5.88 13.77
CA VAL A 183 -13.59 6.93 12.79
C VAL A 183 -13.44 8.27 13.47
N ARG A 184 -12.44 9.04 13.05
CA ARG A 184 -12.16 10.42 13.49
C ARG A 184 -11.64 11.24 12.32
N TYR A 185 -11.79 12.55 12.42
CA TYR A 185 -11.35 13.49 11.39
C TYR A 185 -10.34 14.51 11.96
N LEU A 186 -9.42 14.93 11.10
CA LEU A 186 -8.44 15.97 11.33
C LEU A 186 -8.24 16.72 10.01
N ASP A 187 -8.43 18.04 10.01
CA ASP A 187 -8.29 18.91 8.83
C ASP A 187 -9.10 18.44 7.59
N GLY A 188 -10.27 17.86 7.84
CA GLY A 188 -11.14 17.30 6.79
C GLY A 188 -10.69 15.95 6.22
N GLY A 189 -9.51 15.46 6.62
CA GLY A 189 -9.06 14.10 6.36
C GLY A 189 -9.54 13.14 7.45
N ARG A 190 -9.79 11.89 7.08
CA ARG A 190 -10.04 10.83 8.06
C ARG A 190 -8.71 10.30 8.57
N ILE A 191 -8.58 10.22 9.90
CA ILE A 191 -7.50 9.47 10.54
C ILE A 191 -7.78 7.98 10.34
N GLY A 192 -6.85 7.27 9.71
CA GLY A 192 -7.01 5.86 9.36
C GLY A 192 -5.78 5.02 9.69
N GLU A 193 -5.93 3.72 9.51
CA GLU A 193 -4.83 2.76 9.57
C GLU A 193 -4.13 2.71 8.22
N VAL A 194 -2.80 2.65 8.22
CA VAL A 194 -2.00 2.26 7.05
C VAL A 194 -1.34 0.93 7.33
N LEU A 195 -1.44 0.01 6.37
CA LEU A 195 -0.69 -1.23 6.33
C LEU A 195 0.53 -1.05 5.42
N VAL A 196 1.68 -1.45 5.94
CA VAL A 196 2.91 -1.63 5.15
C VAL A 196 3.12 -3.12 5.00
N GLU A 197 3.19 -3.60 3.76
CA GLU A 197 3.35 -5.01 3.42
C GLU A 197 4.62 -5.19 2.57
N GLN A 198 5.28 -6.34 2.67
CA GLN A 198 6.45 -6.65 1.85
C GLN A 198 6.09 -7.69 0.79
N PHE A 199 6.50 -7.44 -0.45
CA PHE A 199 6.44 -8.43 -1.50
C PHE A 199 7.61 -9.41 -1.36
N VAL A 200 7.32 -10.70 -1.21
CA VAL A 200 8.32 -11.77 -1.11
C VAL A 200 8.04 -12.79 -2.20
N ALA A 201 9.02 -12.98 -3.09
CA ALA A 201 9.00 -14.06 -4.07
C ALA A 201 9.52 -15.34 -3.40
N CYS A 202 8.76 -16.43 -3.49
CA CYS A 202 9.18 -17.75 -2.98
C CYS A 202 8.97 -18.86 -4.00
N ARG A 203 9.68 -19.98 -3.78
CA ARG A 203 9.41 -21.27 -4.40
C ARG A 203 8.35 -22.05 -3.59
N MET A 204 7.36 -22.59 -4.28
CA MET A 204 6.37 -23.49 -3.70
C MET A 204 6.91 -24.92 -3.55
N MET A 205 6.73 -25.52 -2.37
CA MET A 205 6.79 -26.97 -2.21
C MET A 205 5.35 -27.47 -2.00
N ASN A 206 4.89 -28.38 -2.87
CA ASN A 206 3.60 -29.07 -2.75
C ASN A 206 2.32 -28.20 -2.80
N ASN A 207 2.23 -27.24 -3.74
CA ASN A 207 1.02 -26.44 -4.02
C ASN A 207 0.39 -25.62 -2.86
N GLU A 208 0.92 -25.67 -1.64
CA GLU A 208 0.23 -25.07 -0.49
C GLU A 208 1.13 -24.19 0.40
N THR A 209 2.47 -24.29 0.33
CA THR A 209 3.36 -23.50 1.22
C THR A 209 4.58 -22.88 0.51
N CYS A 210 4.72 -21.55 0.65
CA CYS A 210 5.95 -20.82 0.36
C CYS A 210 6.96 -21.17 1.46
N THR A 211 8.04 -21.87 1.11
CA THR A 211 9.04 -22.36 2.09
C THR A 211 10.44 -21.84 1.82
N ILE A 212 10.74 -21.41 0.59
CA ILE A 212 12.09 -20.98 0.20
C ILE A 212 12.02 -19.60 -0.47
N PRO A 213 12.63 -18.55 0.13
CA PRO A 213 12.76 -17.25 -0.52
C PRO A 213 13.57 -17.37 -1.81
N CYS A 214 13.07 -16.78 -2.90
CA CYS A 214 13.78 -16.70 -4.17
C CYS A 214 14.86 -15.62 -4.10
N TYR A 215 16.12 -16.00 -4.32
CA TYR A 215 17.23 -15.05 -4.41
C TYR A 215 17.52 -14.66 -5.87
N GLU A 216 18.30 -13.59 -6.05
CA GLU A 216 18.61 -12.98 -7.36
C GLU A 216 19.21 -13.97 -8.38
N GLU A 217 19.76 -15.10 -7.93
CA GLU A 217 20.50 -16.08 -8.74
C GLU A 217 19.68 -17.33 -9.13
N GLU A 218 18.43 -17.48 -8.68
CA GLU A 218 17.63 -18.68 -8.96
C GLU A 218 16.77 -18.53 -10.24
N GLU A 219 16.98 -19.43 -11.20
CA GLU A 219 16.24 -19.47 -12.48
C GLU A 219 14.90 -20.22 -12.41
N ASP A 220 14.68 -21.08 -11.41
CA ASP A 220 13.57 -22.04 -11.36
C ASP A 220 12.58 -21.80 -10.18
N CYS A 221 12.17 -20.55 -10.00
CA CYS A 221 11.21 -20.17 -8.97
C CYS A 221 9.75 -20.36 -9.41
N HIS A 222 9.06 -21.33 -8.78
CA HIS A 222 7.61 -21.51 -8.87
C HIS A 222 6.89 -20.58 -7.87
N LEU A 223 6.24 -19.56 -8.42
CA LEU A 223 5.89 -18.31 -7.76
C LEU A 223 4.67 -18.44 -6.84
N THR A 224 4.83 -18.08 -5.57
CA THR A 224 3.73 -17.69 -4.68
C THR A 224 4.17 -16.51 -3.81
N VAL A 225 3.25 -15.55 -3.64
CA VAL A 225 3.51 -14.24 -3.02
C VAL A 225 2.85 -14.23 -1.65
N VAL A 226 3.56 -14.58 -0.58
CA VAL A 226 3.01 -14.42 0.77
C VAL A 226 4.13 -14.22 1.79
N LYS A 227 4.44 -12.97 2.13
CA LYS A 227 4.81 -12.62 3.52
C LYS A 227 4.40 -11.19 3.83
N ILE A 228 3.21 -11.06 4.39
CA ILE A 228 2.68 -9.77 4.81
C ILE A 228 3.19 -9.49 6.23
N PHE A 229 4.30 -8.75 6.35
CA PHE A 229 4.52 -7.99 7.58
C PHE A 229 3.44 -6.92 7.63
N ARG A 230 2.82 -6.69 8.80
CA ARG A 230 1.77 -5.70 8.97
C ARG A 230 2.19 -4.74 10.07
N ALA A 231 2.64 -3.55 9.68
CA ALA A 231 2.75 -2.45 10.60
C ALA A 231 1.46 -1.62 10.53
N LYS A 232 0.78 -1.44 11.67
CA LYS A 232 -0.34 -0.52 11.81
C LYS A 232 0.22 0.85 12.19
N TYR A 233 -0.03 1.84 11.35
CA TYR A 233 0.19 3.24 11.70
C TYR A 233 -1.16 3.97 11.74
N SER A 234 -1.42 4.70 12.82
CA SER A 234 -2.60 5.57 12.95
C SER A 234 -2.12 6.91 13.49
N GLU A 235 -2.33 7.96 12.71
CA GLU A 235 -2.02 9.34 13.12
C GLU A 235 -2.89 9.71 14.33
N SER A 236 -2.30 10.06 15.47
CA SER A 236 -3.02 10.75 16.54
C SER A 236 -3.13 12.24 16.21
N LYS A 237 -4.09 12.96 16.82
CA LYS A 237 -4.17 14.43 16.67
C LYS A 237 -2.91 15.15 17.19
N ASP A 238 -2.09 14.45 17.98
CA ASP A 238 -0.86 14.94 18.59
C ASP A 238 0.40 14.41 17.88
N ASP A 239 0.24 13.55 16.86
CA ASP A 239 1.38 12.94 16.16
C ASP A 239 1.89 13.86 15.04
N PRO A 240 3.22 13.94 14.83
CA PRO A 240 3.78 14.61 13.68
C PRO A 240 3.40 13.88 12.38
N PRO A 241 3.30 14.61 11.25
CA PRO A 241 2.81 14.03 9.99
C PRO A 241 3.62 12.81 9.53
N ILE A 242 2.91 11.83 8.93
CA ILE A 242 3.38 10.50 8.47
C ILE A 242 4.79 10.48 7.85
N LEU A 243 5.19 11.52 7.08
CA LEU A 243 6.51 11.60 6.45
C LEU A 243 7.67 11.54 7.46
N TYR A 244 7.48 12.03 8.68
CA TYR A 244 8.51 12.03 9.72
C TYR A 244 8.57 10.72 10.52
N THR A 245 7.44 10.02 10.68
CA THR A 245 7.31 8.78 11.47
C THR A 245 7.53 7.51 10.65
N LEU A 246 7.35 7.56 9.32
CA LEU A 246 7.78 6.48 8.43
C LEU A 246 9.29 6.30 8.47
N SER A 247 10.08 7.35 8.71
CA SER A 247 11.54 7.26 8.70
C SER A 247 12.10 6.19 9.67
N PRO A 248 11.76 6.16 10.98
CA PRO A 248 12.30 5.15 11.89
C PRO A 248 11.76 3.74 11.67
N ILE A 249 10.45 3.59 11.43
CA ILE A 249 9.81 2.28 11.21
C ILE A 249 10.26 1.70 9.88
N MET A 250 10.23 2.49 8.80
CA MET A 250 10.78 2.05 7.52
C MET A 250 12.27 1.80 7.62
N TRP A 251 13.04 2.51 8.47
CA TRP A 251 14.46 2.20 8.64
C TRP A 251 14.71 0.90 9.41
N HIS A 252 13.88 0.61 10.42
CA HIS A 252 13.90 -0.67 11.14
C HIS A 252 13.51 -1.82 10.21
N GLU A 253 12.43 -1.66 9.46
CA GLU A 253 11.97 -2.65 8.48
C GLU A 253 12.91 -2.75 7.26
N PHE A 254 13.54 -1.65 6.83
CA PHE A 254 14.62 -1.66 5.82
C PHE A 254 15.85 -2.42 6.30
N LYS A 255 16.18 -2.32 7.60
CA LYS A 255 17.27 -3.13 8.19
C LYS A 255 16.89 -4.61 8.23
N LYS A 256 15.63 -4.93 8.57
CA LYS A 256 15.12 -6.30 8.53
C LYS A 256 15.02 -6.86 7.12
N SER A 257 14.59 -6.08 6.12
CA SER A 257 14.49 -6.52 4.72
C SER A 257 15.87 -6.85 4.12
N ARG A 258 16.93 -6.23 4.65
CA ARG A 258 18.33 -6.56 4.31
C ARG A 258 18.92 -7.73 5.10
N GLN A 259 18.30 -8.14 6.20
CA GLN A 259 18.71 -9.31 6.93
C GLN A 259 17.94 -10.50 6.36
N PRO A 260 18.60 -11.59 5.93
CA PRO A 260 17.89 -12.82 5.67
C PRO A 260 17.20 -13.20 6.98
N THR A 261 15.87 -13.15 7.03
CA THR A 261 15.14 -13.56 8.23
C THR A 261 15.22 -15.08 8.29
N TYR A 262 16.24 -15.59 8.97
CA TYR A 262 16.47 -17.02 9.26
C TYR A 262 15.51 -17.57 10.33
N GLU A 263 14.34 -16.96 10.51
CA GLU A 263 13.29 -17.59 11.32
C GLU A 263 12.51 -18.52 10.39
N LEU A 264 13.04 -19.75 10.33
CA LEU A 264 12.24 -20.94 10.11
C LEU A 264 11.03 -20.85 11.06
N CYS A 265 9.87 -20.49 10.55
CA CYS A 265 8.64 -20.82 11.26
C CYS A 265 8.54 -22.36 11.31
N PRO A 266 8.18 -22.95 12.45
CA PRO A 266 7.93 -24.39 12.58
C PRO A 266 6.82 -24.87 11.65
#